data_AF-A0A7W4VLI0-F1
#
_entry.id   AF-A0A7W4VLI0-F1
#
_cell.length_a   1.000
_cell.length_b   1.000
_cell.length_c   1.000
_cell.angle_alpha   90.00
_cell.angle_beta   90.00
_cell.angle_gamma   90.00
#
_symmetry.space_group_name_H-M   'P 1'
#
loop_
_entity.id
_entity.type
_entity.pdbx_description
1 polymer ?
#
loop_
_entity_poly.entity_id
_entity_poly.type
_entity_poly.pdbx_seq_one_letter_code
_entity_poly.pdbx_strand_id
1 'polypeptide(L)'
;MTDSDPASAPLPPGPSAPSSLRDKLSPERIAELREWVEGSTVSFKRLGATLGVSASTLSRYATEGGWRRPPGAATPTRKGKRHPEPERRRKAPRPVSGERRQEITEKLWRLAERHAEELEHQPIAHAHRALQPLARLTRTLGEMDKHVHPPLPPGQYEIDNQPRRSLHELRAELVAHLERIEREEKEYDERYRWTFENGAGI
;
A
#
# COMPACT_ATOMS: atom_id res chain seq x y z
N MET A 1 -20.29 26.11 60.72
CA MET A 1 -20.42 24.68 60.43
C MET A 1 -19.44 24.37 59.31
N THR A 2 -18.39 23.65 59.68
CA THR A 2 -17.31 23.19 58.80
C THR A 2 -17.73 21.85 58.22
N ASP A 3 -17.79 21.72 56.90
CA ASP A 3 -17.84 20.42 56.23
C ASP A 3 -16.57 20.25 55.40
N SER A 4 -15.80 19.25 55.81
CA SER A 4 -14.57 18.76 55.19
C SER A 4 -14.85 17.45 54.48
N ASP A 5 -14.43 17.36 53.20
CA ASP A 5 -13.91 16.19 52.47
C ASP A 5 -14.85 14.96 52.26
N PRO A 6 -14.59 14.01 51.32
CA PRO A 6 -13.29 13.65 50.75
C PRO A 6 -13.16 13.61 49.22
N ALA A 7 -12.02 14.14 48.76
CA ALA A 7 -11.07 13.49 47.86
C ALA A 7 -11.58 12.34 46.95
N SER A 8 -11.79 12.63 45.67
CA SER A 8 -11.83 11.63 44.60
C SER A 8 -10.46 10.96 44.44
N ALA A 9 -10.36 9.71 44.88
CA ALA A 9 -9.22 8.85 44.56
C ALA A 9 -9.27 8.42 43.08
N PRO A 10 -8.15 8.45 42.33
CA PRO A 10 -8.09 7.92 40.97
C PRO A 10 -8.09 6.38 41.01
N LEU A 11 -9.04 5.78 40.29
CA LEU A 11 -9.16 4.33 40.12
C LEU A 11 -7.88 3.70 39.54
N PRO A 12 -7.50 2.49 39.99
CA PRO A 12 -6.39 1.72 39.42
C PRO A 12 -6.70 1.30 37.97
N PRO A 13 -5.71 1.28 37.07
CA PRO A 13 -5.90 0.79 35.71
C PRO A 13 -6.23 -0.70 35.75
N GLY A 14 -7.40 -1.06 35.22
CA GLY A 14 -7.84 -2.45 35.10
C GLY A 14 -6.90 -3.28 34.21
N PRO A 15 -6.85 -4.62 34.42
CA PRO A 15 -5.97 -5.51 33.68
C PRO A 15 -6.32 -5.47 32.18
N SER A 16 -5.35 -5.03 31.39
CA SER A 16 -5.43 -5.08 29.93
C SER A 16 -5.53 -6.54 29.48
N ALA A 17 -6.43 -6.79 28.53
CA ALA A 17 -6.72 -8.12 27.99
C ALA A 17 -5.44 -8.88 27.59
N PRO A 18 -5.36 -10.21 27.82
CA PRO A 18 -4.20 -11.00 27.45
C PRO A 18 -4.06 -11.01 25.93
N SER A 19 -3.01 -10.37 25.42
CA SER A 19 -2.60 -10.44 24.03
C SER A 19 -2.29 -11.90 23.66
N SER A 20 -2.84 -12.34 22.53
CA SER A 20 -2.74 -13.65 21.87
C SER A 20 -1.32 -14.02 21.39
N LEU A 21 -0.29 -13.56 22.09
CA LEU A 21 1.12 -13.70 21.75
C LEU A 21 1.92 -14.52 22.77
N ARG A 22 1.27 -15.08 23.79
CA ARG A 22 1.86 -16.13 24.64
C ARG A 22 2.34 -17.35 23.83
N ASP A 23 1.93 -17.48 22.57
CA ASP A 23 2.21 -18.64 21.72
C ASP A 23 3.63 -18.74 21.14
N LYS A 24 4.49 -17.72 21.27
CA LYS A 24 5.84 -17.77 20.64
C LYS A 24 6.99 -18.20 21.55
N LEU A 25 6.84 -18.13 22.86
CA LEU A 25 7.88 -18.52 23.82
C LEU A 25 7.28 -19.49 24.83
N SER A 26 7.99 -20.59 25.12
CA SER A 26 7.57 -21.52 26.16
C SER A 26 7.44 -20.78 27.51
N PRO A 27 6.50 -21.19 28.37
CA PRO A 27 6.30 -20.55 29.68
C PRO A 27 7.57 -20.61 30.55
N GLU A 28 8.36 -21.66 30.42
CA GLU A 28 9.68 -21.81 31.06
C GLU A 28 10.65 -20.71 30.62
N ARG A 29 10.71 -20.44 29.30
CA ARG A 29 11.57 -19.38 28.76
C ARG A 29 11.12 -18.00 29.25
N ILE A 30 9.82 -17.78 29.39
CA ILE A 30 9.28 -16.51 29.93
C ILE A 30 9.69 -16.33 31.40
N ALA A 31 9.68 -17.39 32.21
CA ALA A 31 10.12 -17.34 33.61
C ALA A 31 11.62 -17.03 33.72
N GLU A 32 12.46 -17.65 32.88
CA GLU A 32 13.89 -17.35 32.80
C GLU A 32 14.11 -15.88 32.41
N LEU A 33 13.43 -15.39 31.35
CA LEU A 33 13.53 -13.99 30.95
C LEU A 33 13.14 -13.02 32.08
N ARG A 34 12.13 -13.38 32.88
CA ARG A 34 11.70 -12.59 34.04
C ARG A 34 12.79 -12.51 35.09
N GLU A 35 13.37 -13.64 35.48
CA GLU A 35 14.46 -13.70 36.47
C GLU A 35 15.64 -12.81 36.04
N TRP A 36 16.04 -12.88 34.76
CA TRP A 36 17.09 -12.02 34.21
C TRP A 36 16.74 -10.53 34.23
N VAL A 37 15.47 -10.17 33.98
CA VAL A 37 15.04 -8.77 33.96
C VAL A 37 14.89 -8.20 35.37
N GLU A 38 14.41 -8.98 36.33
CA GLU A 38 14.23 -8.56 37.73
C GLU A 38 15.56 -8.60 38.52
N GLY A 39 16.49 -9.50 38.16
CA GLY A 39 17.79 -9.64 38.81
C GLY A 39 18.92 -8.80 38.23
N SER A 40 18.75 -8.24 37.02
CA SER A 40 19.84 -7.53 36.32
C SER A 40 19.59 -6.03 36.17
N THR A 41 20.64 -5.23 36.42
CA THR A 41 20.68 -3.78 36.13
C THR A 41 21.03 -3.48 34.67
N VAL A 42 21.30 -4.50 33.88
CA VAL A 42 21.79 -4.39 32.50
C VAL A 42 20.67 -4.00 31.53
N SER A 43 21.01 -3.27 30.46
CA SER A 43 20.04 -2.85 29.45
C SER A 43 19.42 -4.04 28.70
N PHE A 44 18.17 -3.91 28.25
CA PHE A 44 17.49 -4.94 27.45
C PHE A 44 18.27 -5.34 26.18
N LYS A 45 19.08 -4.44 25.62
CA LYS A 45 19.94 -4.74 24.46
C LYS A 45 21.00 -5.79 24.78
N ARG A 46 21.65 -5.67 25.94
CA ARG A 46 22.69 -6.61 26.37
C ARG A 46 22.07 -7.94 26.84
N LEU A 47 20.99 -7.89 27.63
CA LEU A 47 20.25 -9.10 28.02
C LEU A 47 19.70 -9.87 26.80
N GLY A 48 19.23 -9.14 25.79
CA GLY A 48 18.77 -9.74 24.55
C GLY A 48 19.89 -10.44 23.78
N ALA A 49 21.07 -9.83 23.70
CA ALA A 49 22.23 -10.43 23.08
C ALA A 49 22.70 -11.71 23.79
N THR A 50 22.66 -11.74 25.12
CA THR A 50 23.06 -12.93 25.91
C THR A 50 22.04 -14.07 25.80
N LEU A 51 20.75 -13.74 25.72
CA LEU A 51 19.66 -14.73 25.69
C LEU A 51 19.21 -15.11 24.28
N GLY A 52 19.80 -14.51 23.24
CA GLY A 52 19.40 -14.70 21.83
C GLY A 52 18.01 -14.14 21.51
N VAL A 53 17.51 -13.18 22.30
CA VAL A 53 16.17 -12.61 22.16
C VAL A 53 16.28 -11.13 21.81
N SER A 54 15.42 -10.63 20.93
CA SER A 54 15.45 -9.19 20.59
C SER A 54 15.12 -8.33 21.83
N ALA A 55 15.78 -7.17 21.95
CA ALA A 55 15.50 -6.21 23.03
C ALA A 55 14.03 -5.75 23.04
N SER A 56 13.41 -5.65 21.85
CA SER A 56 12.00 -5.30 21.69
C SER A 56 11.08 -6.37 22.28
N THR A 57 11.42 -7.64 22.09
CA THR A 57 10.70 -8.77 22.68
C THR A 57 10.77 -8.72 24.20
N LEU A 58 11.96 -8.56 24.78
CA LEU A 58 12.13 -8.43 26.24
C LEU A 58 11.35 -7.24 26.82
N SER A 59 11.43 -6.08 26.17
CA SER A 59 10.70 -4.89 26.61
C SER A 59 9.19 -5.11 26.59
N ARG A 60 8.68 -5.84 25.59
CA ARG A 60 7.25 -6.14 25.45
C ARG A 60 6.78 -7.08 26.56
N TYR A 61 7.48 -8.21 26.76
CA TYR A 61 7.15 -9.17 27.82
C TYR A 61 7.27 -8.56 29.22
N ALA A 62 8.27 -7.72 29.46
CA ALA A 62 8.39 -6.98 30.72
C ALA A 62 7.22 -6.02 30.95
N THR A 63 6.71 -5.37 29.90
CA THR A 63 5.56 -4.47 29.98
C THR A 63 4.26 -5.25 30.21
N GLU A 64 4.04 -6.32 29.45
CA GLU A 64 2.83 -7.17 29.56
C GLU A 64 2.79 -7.96 30.87
N GLY A 65 3.95 -8.44 31.33
CA GLY A 65 4.09 -9.20 32.58
C GLY A 65 4.26 -8.34 33.83
N GLY A 66 4.30 -7.01 33.68
CA GLY A 66 4.49 -6.08 34.81
C GLY A 66 5.83 -6.25 35.55
N TRP A 67 6.86 -6.74 34.87
CA TRP A 67 8.16 -7.05 35.49
C TRP A 67 8.87 -5.76 35.90
N ARG A 68 9.32 -5.70 37.15
CA ARG A 68 9.99 -4.52 37.70
C ARG A 68 11.50 -4.74 37.72
N ARG A 69 12.22 -3.79 37.13
CA ARG A 69 13.67 -3.76 37.20
C ARG A 69 14.16 -3.22 38.55
N PRO A 70 15.32 -3.66 39.05
CA PRO A 70 15.89 -3.16 40.28
C PRO A 70 16.23 -1.66 40.16
N PRO A 71 16.16 -0.89 41.26
CA PRO A 71 16.49 0.53 41.26
C PRO A 71 17.95 0.73 40.81
N GLY A 72 18.17 1.61 39.84
CA GLY A 72 19.50 1.83 39.23
C GLY A 72 19.74 1.08 37.92
N ALA A 73 18.80 0.26 37.45
CA ALA A 73 18.89 -0.33 36.12
C ALA A 73 18.91 0.75 35.04
N ALA A 74 19.73 0.54 33.99
CA ALA A 74 19.81 1.45 32.86
C ALA A 74 18.43 1.57 32.20
N THR A 75 17.76 2.70 32.42
CA THR A 75 16.50 3.01 31.76
C THR A 75 16.76 3.10 30.26
N PRO A 76 15.94 2.46 29.41
CA PRO A 76 16.05 2.69 27.99
C PRO A 76 15.88 4.18 27.79
N THR A 77 16.91 4.83 27.22
CA THR A 77 16.82 6.20 26.75
C THR A 77 15.71 6.22 25.72
N ARG A 78 14.49 6.50 26.18
CA ARG A 78 13.32 6.75 25.34
C ARG A 78 13.69 8.03 24.61
N LYS A 79 14.45 7.92 23.51
CA LYS A 79 14.62 8.98 22.54
C LYS A 79 13.20 9.35 22.16
N GLY A 80 12.74 10.45 22.74
CA GLY A 80 11.41 10.99 22.53
C GLY A 80 11.28 11.45 21.10
N LYS A 81 11.19 10.53 20.15
CA LYS A 81 10.25 10.74 19.06
C LYS A 81 8.89 10.62 19.73
N ARG A 82 8.40 11.76 20.24
CA ARG A 82 6.96 11.99 20.36
C ARG A 82 6.42 11.57 19.01
N HIS A 83 5.82 10.40 18.96
CA HIS A 83 4.90 10.08 17.88
C HIS A 83 3.87 11.19 17.99
N PRO A 84 3.75 12.11 17.02
CA PRO A 84 2.58 12.96 17.03
C PRO A 84 1.38 12.01 17.08
N GLU A 85 0.41 12.37 17.91
CA GLU A 85 -0.93 11.78 17.90
C GLU A 85 -1.33 11.33 16.50
N PRO A 86 -2.11 10.26 16.33
CA PRO A 86 -2.75 9.97 15.06
C PRO A 86 -3.80 11.06 14.80
N GLU A 87 -3.31 12.26 14.47
CA GLU A 87 -4.04 13.34 13.86
C GLU A 87 -4.64 12.69 12.62
N ARG A 88 -5.96 12.48 12.67
CA ARG A 88 -6.82 12.16 11.54
C ARG A 88 -6.83 13.29 10.51
N ARG A 89 -5.68 13.94 10.29
CA ARG A 89 -5.44 14.76 9.13
C ARG A 89 -5.40 13.80 7.96
N ARG A 90 -6.49 13.83 7.20
CA ARG A 90 -6.48 13.66 5.76
C ARG A 90 -5.40 14.58 5.20
N LYS A 91 -4.12 14.21 5.33
CA LYS A 91 -3.04 14.87 4.62
C LYS A 91 -3.38 14.60 3.17
N ALA A 92 -3.71 15.66 2.43
CA ALA A 92 -3.81 15.59 0.99
C ALA A 92 -2.61 14.78 0.50
N PRO A 93 -2.83 13.75 -0.34
CA PRO A 93 -1.75 12.91 -0.82
C PRO A 93 -0.67 13.83 -1.36
N ARG A 94 0.55 13.69 -0.82
CA ARG A 94 1.68 14.47 -1.33
C ARG A 94 1.78 14.16 -2.82
N PRO A 95 1.93 15.18 -3.70
CA PRO A 95 2.13 14.93 -5.11
C PRO A 95 3.35 14.03 -5.25
N VAL A 96 3.10 12.81 -5.72
CA VAL A 96 4.15 11.87 -6.09
C VAL A 96 4.80 12.45 -7.34
N SER A 97 6.13 12.54 -7.38
CA SER A 97 6.85 13.00 -8.58
C SER A 97 6.44 12.18 -9.80
N GLY A 98 6.39 12.81 -10.97
CA GLY A 98 5.93 12.19 -12.22
C GLY A 98 6.60 10.84 -12.51
N GLU A 99 7.92 10.77 -12.31
CA GLU A 99 8.73 9.55 -12.51
C GLU A 99 8.30 8.41 -11.56
N ARG A 100 8.20 8.69 -10.25
CA ARG A 100 7.78 7.66 -9.28
C ARG A 100 6.35 7.20 -9.53
N ARG A 101 5.49 8.09 -10.04
CA ARG A 101 4.13 7.74 -10.44
C ARG A 101 4.12 6.84 -11.67
N GLN A 102 4.94 7.12 -12.69
CA GLN A 102 5.11 6.26 -13.86
C GLN A 102 5.60 4.86 -13.46
N GLU A 103 6.63 4.76 -12.61
CA GLU A 103 7.11 3.45 -12.11
C GLU A 103 6.02 2.63 -11.39
N ILE A 104 5.17 3.31 -10.61
CA ILE A 104 4.05 2.65 -9.92
C ILE A 104 3.00 2.20 -10.93
N THR A 105 2.67 3.06 -11.91
CA THR A 105 1.73 2.73 -12.99
C THR A 105 2.22 1.52 -13.80
N GLU A 106 3.48 1.49 -14.21
CA GLU A 106 4.07 0.34 -14.92
C GLU A 106 4.03 -0.95 -14.09
N LYS A 107 4.35 -0.88 -12.79
CA LYS A 107 4.27 -2.04 -11.90
C LYS A 107 2.85 -2.56 -11.76
N LEU A 108 1.86 -1.67 -11.68
CA LEU A 108 0.45 -2.03 -11.62
C LEU A 108 -0.03 -2.64 -12.95
N TRP A 109 0.42 -2.12 -14.09
CA TRP A 109 0.15 -2.71 -15.41
C TRP A 109 0.70 -4.13 -15.52
N ARG A 110 1.98 -4.36 -15.19
CA ARG A 110 2.58 -5.71 -15.20
C ARG A 110 1.93 -6.69 -14.22
N LEU A 111 1.30 -6.18 -13.16
CA LEU A 111 0.55 -7.02 -12.23
C LEU A 111 -0.83 -7.38 -12.80
N ALA A 112 -1.48 -6.41 -13.47
CA ALA A 112 -2.75 -6.64 -14.16
C ALA A 112 -2.59 -7.64 -15.32
N GLU A 113 -1.53 -7.51 -16.12
CA GLU A 113 -1.20 -8.46 -17.20
C GLU A 113 -1.03 -9.89 -16.68
N ARG A 114 -0.20 -10.08 -15.65
CA ARG A 114 -0.01 -11.41 -15.04
C ARG A 114 -1.32 -12.01 -14.53
N HIS A 115 -2.18 -11.20 -13.90
CA HIS A 115 -3.48 -11.69 -13.47
C HIS A 115 -4.43 -11.99 -14.64
N ALA A 116 -4.31 -11.30 -15.77
CA ALA A 116 -5.07 -11.60 -16.97
C ALA A 116 -4.62 -12.92 -17.61
N GLU A 117 -3.30 -13.16 -17.69
CA GLU A 117 -2.73 -14.44 -18.15
C GLU A 117 -3.15 -15.62 -17.24
N GLU A 118 -3.11 -15.42 -15.92
CA GLU A 118 -3.59 -16.42 -14.95
C GLU A 118 -5.07 -16.75 -15.13
N LEU A 119 -5.89 -15.76 -15.52
CA LEU A 119 -7.31 -15.92 -15.76
C LEU A 119 -7.62 -16.71 -17.04
N GLU A 120 -6.79 -16.56 -18.07
CA GLU A 120 -6.97 -17.25 -19.36
C GLU A 120 -6.93 -18.77 -19.21
N HIS A 121 -6.13 -19.27 -18.25
CA HIS A 121 -5.94 -20.70 -18.00
C HIS A 121 -6.91 -21.27 -16.96
N GLN A 122 -7.74 -20.44 -16.33
CA GLN A 122 -8.63 -20.87 -15.26
C GLN A 122 -10.03 -21.25 -15.77
N PRO A 123 -10.69 -22.24 -15.13
CA PRO A 123 -12.08 -22.56 -15.44
C PRO A 123 -12.98 -21.35 -15.16
N ILE A 124 -13.98 -21.13 -16.02
CA ILE A 124 -14.93 -20.00 -15.96
C ILE A 124 -15.59 -19.85 -14.56
N ALA A 125 -15.80 -20.97 -13.84
CA ALA A 125 -16.35 -20.96 -12.48
C ALA A 125 -15.45 -20.25 -11.45
N HIS A 126 -14.13 -20.26 -11.64
CA HIS A 126 -13.15 -19.59 -10.77
C HIS A 126 -12.82 -18.17 -11.24
N ALA A 127 -12.98 -17.90 -12.53
CA ALA A 127 -12.72 -16.59 -13.13
C ALA A 127 -13.47 -15.46 -12.42
N HIS A 128 -14.72 -15.67 -11.98
CA HIS A 128 -15.50 -14.60 -11.32
C HIS A 128 -14.89 -14.10 -10.00
N ARG A 129 -14.18 -14.95 -9.24
CA ARG A 129 -13.46 -14.52 -8.02
C ARG A 129 -12.13 -13.86 -8.36
N ALA A 130 -11.44 -14.36 -9.39
CA ALA A 130 -10.15 -13.83 -9.84
C ALA A 130 -10.28 -12.51 -10.66
N LEU A 131 -11.47 -12.18 -11.17
CA LEU A 131 -11.77 -10.88 -11.78
C LEU A 131 -11.82 -9.73 -10.76
N GLN A 132 -12.06 -10.01 -9.47
CA GLN A 132 -12.16 -8.96 -8.45
C GLN A 132 -10.82 -8.21 -8.22
N PRO A 133 -9.67 -8.90 -8.06
CA PRO A 133 -8.35 -8.25 -8.04
C PRO A 133 -8.08 -7.42 -9.30
N LEU A 134 -8.36 -7.95 -10.49
CA LEU A 134 -8.12 -7.25 -11.76
C LEU A 134 -8.95 -5.97 -11.85
N ALA A 135 -10.24 -6.03 -11.52
CA ALA A 135 -11.12 -4.86 -11.49
C ALA A 135 -10.67 -3.79 -10.48
N ARG A 136 -10.05 -4.19 -9.36
CA ARG A 136 -9.46 -3.24 -8.40
C ARG A 136 -8.22 -2.56 -8.98
N LEU A 137 -7.35 -3.32 -9.64
CA LEU A 137 -6.13 -2.79 -10.26
C LEU A 137 -6.44 -1.80 -11.38
N THR A 138 -7.35 -2.15 -12.29
CA THR A 138 -7.77 -1.27 -13.39
C THR A 138 -8.45 0.01 -12.86
N ARG A 139 -9.24 -0.09 -11.78
CA ARG A 139 -9.80 1.08 -11.11
C ARG A 139 -8.71 1.98 -10.51
N THR A 140 -7.73 1.40 -9.82
CA THR A 140 -6.63 2.21 -9.23
C THR A 140 -5.78 2.88 -10.30
N LEU A 141 -5.53 2.21 -11.43
CA LEU A 141 -4.87 2.80 -12.60
C LEU A 141 -5.66 3.99 -13.15
N GLY A 142 -6.98 3.83 -13.33
CA GLY A 142 -7.85 4.92 -13.77
C GLY A 142 -7.96 6.08 -12.77
N GLU A 143 -7.93 5.82 -11.46
CA GLU A 143 -7.88 6.87 -10.44
C GLU A 143 -6.54 7.60 -10.44
N MET A 144 -5.43 6.88 -10.60
CA MET A 144 -4.12 7.51 -10.77
C MET A 144 -4.10 8.39 -12.02
N ASP A 145 -4.68 7.95 -13.14
CA ASP A 145 -4.69 8.67 -14.41
C ASP A 145 -5.49 9.99 -14.37
N LYS A 146 -6.61 10.02 -13.63
CA LYS A 146 -7.38 11.26 -13.37
C LYS A 146 -6.57 12.35 -12.70
N HIS A 147 -5.45 12.02 -12.07
CA HIS A 147 -4.56 12.97 -11.42
C HIS A 147 -3.38 13.40 -12.30
N VAL A 148 -3.22 12.88 -13.53
CA VAL A 148 -2.25 13.43 -14.53
C VAL A 148 -2.72 14.81 -14.98
N HIS A 149 -4.02 14.94 -15.23
CA HIS A 149 -4.61 16.14 -15.78
C HIS A 149 -5.25 16.93 -14.63
N PRO A 150 -4.72 18.10 -14.26
CA PRO A 150 -5.45 18.97 -13.34
C PRO A 150 -6.84 19.24 -13.96
N PRO A 151 -7.92 19.30 -13.14
CA PRO A 151 -9.20 19.74 -13.66
C PRO A 151 -8.99 21.10 -14.30
N LEU A 152 -9.19 21.16 -15.62
CA LEU A 152 -9.11 22.41 -16.36
C LEU A 152 -10.07 23.41 -15.71
N PRO A 153 -9.69 24.70 -15.60
CA PRO A 153 -10.55 25.71 -15.01
C PRO A 153 -11.93 25.68 -15.67
N PRO A 154 -13.03 25.83 -14.91
CA PRO A 154 -14.37 25.85 -15.46
C PRO A 154 -14.46 26.97 -16.49
N GLY A 155 -14.56 26.61 -17.77
CA GLY A 155 -14.48 27.53 -18.91
C GLY A 155 -13.57 27.08 -20.05
N GLN A 156 -12.68 26.10 -19.83
CA GLN A 156 -11.83 25.52 -20.88
C GLN A 156 -12.34 24.18 -21.43
N TYR A 157 -13.62 23.88 -21.24
CA TYR A 157 -14.32 23.07 -22.22
C TYR A 157 -14.65 23.99 -23.40
N GLU A 158 -13.65 24.44 -24.14
CA GLU A 158 -13.86 24.65 -25.56
C GLU A 158 -14.10 23.24 -26.13
N ILE A 159 -15.31 22.72 -25.89
CA ILE A 159 -15.95 21.88 -26.88
C ILE A 159 -15.92 22.78 -28.09
N ASP A 160 -14.97 22.47 -28.95
CA ASP A 160 -14.73 23.12 -30.22
C ASP A 160 -16.09 23.60 -30.73
N ASN A 161 -16.32 24.92 -30.71
CA ASN A 161 -17.52 25.54 -31.27
C ASN A 161 -17.47 25.40 -32.81
N GLN A 162 -16.99 24.27 -33.30
CA GLN A 162 -17.17 23.86 -34.67
C GLN A 162 -18.69 23.84 -34.90
N PRO A 163 -19.15 24.42 -36.02
CA PRO A 163 -20.55 24.28 -36.41
C PRO A 163 -20.87 22.79 -36.34
N ARG A 164 -21.99 22.45 -35.69
CA ARG A 164 -22.42 21.06 -35.50
C ARG A 164 -22.40 20.37 -36.86
N ARG A 165 -21.33 19.63 -37.16
CA ARG A 165 -21.17 18.91 -38.42
C ARG A 165 -22.39 18.00 -38.54
N SER A 166 -22.99 17.96 -39.72
CA SER A 166 -24.14 17.09 -39.90
C SER A 166 -23.71 15.64 -39.65
N LEU A 167 -24.62 14.80 -39.15
CA LEU A 167 -24.32 13.39 -38.90
C LEU A 167 -23.78 12.69 -40.16
N HIS A 168 -24.20 13.16 -41.35
CA HIS A 168 -23.71 12.67 -42.64
C HIS A 168 -22.26 13.07 -42.93
N GLU A 169 -21.84 14.29 -42.59
CA GLU A 169 -20.44 14.70 -42.67
C GLU A 169 -19.55 13.84 -41.77
N LEU A 170 -19.97 13.61 -40.52
CA LEU A 170 -19.23 12.74 -39.60
C LEU A 170 -19.13 11.30 -40.13
N ARG A 171 -20.19 10.79 -40.76
CA ARG A 171 -20.15 9.47 -41.40
C ARG A 171 -19.22 9.44 -42.60
N ALA A 172 -19.25 10.47 -43.45
CA ALA A 172 -18.36 10.57 -44.61
C ALA A 172 -16.90 10.69 -44.19
N GLU A 173 -16.61 11.48 -43.15
CA GLU A 173 -15.27 11.61 -42.56
C GLU A 173 -14.78 10.29 -41.96
N LEU A 174 -15.64 9.57 -41.23
CA LEU A 174 -15.31 8.24 -40.69
C LEU A 174 -15.00 7.24 -41.82
N VAL A 175 -15.83 7.21 -42.87
CA VAL A 175 -15.61 6.34 -44.04
C VAL A 175 -14.28 6.69 -44.72
N ALA A 176 -14.02 7.98 -44.96
CA ALA A 176 -12.75 8.42 -45.55
C ALA A 176 -11.53 8.05 -44.68
N HIS A 177 -11.68 8.09 -43.35
CA HIS A 177 -10.63 7.69 -42.42
C HIS A 177 -10.38 6.18 -42.46
N LEU A 178 -11.44 5.37 -42.51
CA LEU A 178 -11.32 3.91 -42.64
C LEU A 178 -10.70 3.51 -43.98
N GLU A 179 -11.12 4.12 -45.10
CA GLU A 179 -10.52 3.88 -46.42
C GLU A 179 -9.04 4.26 -46.46
N ARG A 180 -8.64 5.29 -45.72
CA ARG A 180 -7.24 5.67 -45.57
C ARG A 180 -6.46 4.61 -44.81
N ILE A 181 -6.99 4.11 -43.70
CA ILE A 181 -6.36 3.06 -42.88
C ILE A 181 -6.19 1.79 -43.71
N GLU A 182 -7.23 1.32 -44.39
CA GLU A 182 -7.15 0.13 -45.26
C GLU A 182 -6.09 0.28 -46.36
N ARG A 183 -5.94 1.48 -46.92
CA ARG A 183 -4.91 1.75 -47.92
C ARG A 183 -3.51 1.70 -47.33
N GLU A 184 -3.31 2.30 -46.16
CA GLU A 184 -2.02 2.28 -45.44
C GLU A 184 -1.65 0.86 -45.02
N GLU A 185 -2.60 0.06 -44.55
CA GLU A 185 -2.41 -1.36 -44.21
C GLU A 185 -2.05 -2.19 -45.45
N LYS A 186 -2.75 -1.99 -46.56
CA LYS A 186 -2.43 -2.67 -47.82
C LYS A 186 -1.03 -2.30 -48.33
N GLU A 187 -0.65 -1.04 -48.25
CA GLU A 187 0.70 -0.59 -48.63
C GLU A 187 1.77 -1.19 -47.70
N TYR A 188 1.48 -1.27 -46.40
CA TYR A 188 2.34 -1.95 -45.43
C TYR A 188 2.51 -3.43 -45.77
N ASP A 189 1.40 -4.13 -46.02
CA ASP A 189 1.42 -5.53 -46.44
C ASP A 189 2.20 -5.71 -47.74
N GLU A 190 1.97 -4.91 -48.78
CA GLU A 190 2.73 -4.99 -50.03
C GLU A 190 4.23 -4.74 -49.83
N ARG A 191 4.59 -3.75 -48.99
CA ARG A 191 5.97 -3.37 -48.70
C ARG A 191 6.72 -4.44 -47.89
N TYR A 192 6.06 -5.03 -46.90
CA TYR A 192 6.70 -5.96 -45.97
C TYR A 192 6.48 -7.44 -46.30
N ARG A 193 5.47 -7.79 -47.10
CA ARG A 193 5.28 -9.17 -47.58
C ARG A 193 6.50 -9.69 -48.32
N TRP A 194 7.15 -8.85 -49.12
CA TRP A 194 8.41 -9.22 -49.80
C TRP A 194 9.56 -9.49 -48.82
N THR A 195 9.62 -8.77 -47.69
CA THR A 195 10.66 -9.00 -46.66
C THR A 195 10.48 -10.32 -45.92
N PHE A 196 9.25 -10.80 -45.75
CA PHE A 196 8.96 -12.09 -45.12
C PHE A 196 9.09 -13.27 -46.09
N GLU A 197 8.67 -13.13 -47.36
CA GLU A 197 8.72 -14.22 -48.34
C GLU A 197 10.16 -14.55 -48.81
N ASN A 198 11.10 -13.60 -48.76
CA ASN A 198 12.50 -13.83 -49.17
C ASN A 198 13.47 -14.15 -48.03
N GLY A 199 12.96 -14.45 -46.82
CA GLY A 199 13.81 -14.91 -45.72
C GLY A 199 14.86 -13.92 -45.23
N ALA A 200 14.73 -12.62 -45.56
CA ALA A 200 15.59 -11.56 -45.02
C ALA A 200 15.12 -11.09 -43.63
N GLY A 201 14.59 -12.01 -42.84
CA GLY A 201 14.35 -11.83 -41.41
C GLY A 201 15.64 -12.16 -40.67
N ILE A 202 16.10 -11.22 -39.84
CA ILE A 202 17.32 -11.23 -39.04
C ILE A 202 17.45 -12.52 -38.21
#